data_AF-A0A1B3XLI3-F1
#
_entry.id   AF-A0A1B3XLI3-F1
#
_cell.length_a   1.000
_cell.length_b   1.000
_cell.length_c   1.000
_cell.angle_alpha   90.00
_cell.angle_beta   90.00
_cell.angle_gamma   90.00
#
_symmetry.space_group_name_H-M   'P 1'
#
loop_
_entity.id
_entity.type
_entity.pdbx_description
1 polymer ?
#
loop_
_entity_poly.entity_id
_entity_poly.type
_entity_poly.pdbx_seq_one_letter_code
_entity_poly.pdbx_strand_id
1 'polypeptide(L)'
;MNRNSFLRSCLHALLVSSFCLFILTGCQGTLHDLSSSGSIQKESTPNNDSQPHTDSPDKEEKGKTFTAKIVRVVDGDTVKIKLANGNEETVRLLLIDTPETVHPSKPVQPFGPEASKFTKNLMPAGSTVEVETGIGERDKYGRLLAYFYVDGKMVNKLLLEKGLARVAYVYAPNTKYLAELESIQKQAQKGRIGIWSIEDYATSKGFDDSKTDEAPKEESIETTGCSNPKIKGNINSKGYKIYHLPSGQYYEITKPEKMFCNEQDAQDAGFRKSQR
;
A
#
# COMPACT_ATOMS: atom_id res chain seq x y z
N MET A 1 -61.10 8.67 -7.71
CA MET A 1 -61.62 9.80 -8.52
C MET A 1 -61.12 11.07 -7.86
N ASN A 2 -60.40 12.04 -8.42
CA ASN A 2 -60.01 12.47 -9.77
C ASN A 2 -58.52 12.87 -9.70
N ARG A 3 -57.63 12.47 -10.61
CA ARG A 3 -57.38 13.03 -11.96
C ARG A 3 -57.17 14.56 -11.96
N ASN A 4 -55.93 14.99 -12.20
CA ASN A 4 -55.63 15.98 -13.25
C ASN A 4 -54.14 15.99 -13.63
N SER A 5 -53.90 15.37 -14.78
CA SER A 5 -52.77 15.59 -15.69
C SER A 5 -52.98 16.87 -16.51
N PHE A 6 -51.97 17.70 -16.72
CA PHE A 6 -51.81 18.59 -17.90
C PHE A 6 -50.33 19.04 -17.95
N LEU A 7 -49.50 18.48 -18.84
CA LEU A 7 -49.18 18.93 -20.21
C LEU A 7 -48.49 20.30 -20.30
N ARG A 8 -47.25 20.33 -20.82
CA ARG A 8 -46.86 21.10 -22.03
C ARG A 8 -45.40 20.85 -22.45
N SER A 9 -45.27 20.22 -23.61
CA SER A 9 -44.12 20.28 -24.52
C SER A 9 -43.97 21.67 -25.14
N CYS A 10 -42.75 21.98 -25.63
CA CYS A 10 -42.38 22.74 -26.85
C CYS A 10 -41.05 23.47 -26.61
N LEU A 11 -40.17 23.76 -27.57
CA LEU A 11 -39.89 23.37 -28.96
C LEU A 11 -38.79 24.36 -29.42
N HIS A 12 -37.93 23.91 -30.35
CA HIS A 12 -37.01 24.70 -31.20
C HIS A 12 -35.67 25.19 -30.61
N ALA A 13 -34.60 25.40 -31.38
CA ALA A 13 -34.09 24.91 -32.68
C ALA A 13 -32.88 25.82 -33.02
N LEU A 14 -31.86 25.24 -33.65
CA LEU A 14 -31.05 25.78 -34.76
C LEU A 14 -30.21 27.08 -34.58
N LEU A 15 -28.91 26.99 -34.86
CA LEU A 15 -28.19 27.54 -36.05
C LEU A 15 -26.65 27.51 -35.79
N VAL A 16 -25.84 26.73 -36.53
CA VAL A 16 -25.14 27.08 -37.81
C VAL A 16 -24.00 28.07 -37.57
N SER A 17 -22.81 28.05 -38.14
CA SER A 17 -21.98 27.18 -39.01
C SER A 17 -20.75 28.07 -39.33
N SER A 18 -19.72 27.50 -39.96
CA SER A 18 -18.93 28.20 -40.99
C SER A 18 -17.75 29.05 -40.49
N PHE A 19 -16.56 29.11 -41.09
CA PHE A 19 -15.87 28.35 -42.14
C PHE A 19 -14.54 29.09 -42.34
N CYS A 20 -13.52 28.33 -42.73
CA CYS A 20 -12.36 28.74 -43.52
C CYS A 20 -11.29 29.71 -42.96
N LEU A 21 -10.04 29.73 -43.43
CA LEU A 21 -9.09 28.81 -44.09
C LEU A 21 -7.99 29.73 -44.67
N PHE A 22 -6.77 29.19 -44.79
CA PHE A 22 -5.65 29.71 -45.57
C PHE A 22 -5.00 30.99 -45.01
N ILE A 23 -3.68 31.17 -45.09
CA ILE A 23 -2.87 31.03 -46.29
C ILE A 23 -1.41 30.64 -45.96
N LEU A 24 -0.90 29.66 -46.72
CA LEU A 24 0.51 29.32 -46.94
C LEU A 24 1.10 30.24 -48.01
N THR A 25 2.32 30.73 -47.81
CA THR A 25 3.30 31.18 -48.82
C THR A 25 4.67 31.26 -48.11
N GLY A 26 5.74 30.54 -48.47
CA GLY A 26 6.59 30.63 -49.68
C GLY A 26 7.63 31.75 -49.48
N CYS A 27 8.95 31.68 -49.73
CA CYS A 27 9.80 30.92 -50.64
C CYS A 27 11.30 31.06 -50.24
N GLN A 28 12.11 30.04 -50.61
CA GLN A 28 13.47 30.06 -51.23
C GLN A 28 14.60 30.95 -50.65
N GLY A 29 15.78 30.40 -50.32
CA GLY A 29 16.92 30.15 -51.24
C GLY A 29 17.75 31.44 -51.39
N THR A 30 19.07 31.54 -51.16
CA THR A 30 20.21 30.69 -51.55
C THR A 30 21.49 31.16 -50.83
N LEU A 31 22.42 30.21 -50.72
CA LEU A 31 23.87 30.26 -50.56
C LEU A 31 24.60 31.60 -50.78
N HIS A 32 25.56 31.89 -49.90
CA HIS A 32 26.85 32.43 -50.32
C HIS A 32 27.98 31.76 -49.53
N ASP A 33 28.78 31.00 -50.27
CA ASP A 33 30.05 30.43 -49.85
C ASP A 33 31.15 31.42 -50.27
N LEU A 34 32.17 31.59 -49.43
CA LEU A 34 33.44 32.21 -49.81
C LEU A 34 34.54 31.64 -48.93
N SER A 35 35.13 30.59 -49.49
CA SER A 35 36.43 30.00 -49.19
C SER A 35 37.61 30.93 -49.54
N SER A 36 38.78 30.56 -49.01
CA SER A 36 40.14 30.85 -49.51
C SER A 36 40.79 32.13 -48.95
N SER A 37 42.03 32.14 -48.46
CA SER A 37 43.12 31.16 -48.29
C SER A 37 44.26 31.87 -47.54
N GLY A 38 45.19 31.11 -46.93
CA GLY A 38 46.49 31.68 -46.54
C GLY A 38 47.19 31.08 -45.31
N SER A 39 47.60 29.81 -45.44
CA SER A 39 48.90 29.22 -45.01
C SER A 39 49.68 29.83 -43.82
N ILE A 40 50.13 29.00 -42.86
CA ILE A 40 51.55 28.67 -42.58
C ILE A 40 51.64 27.33 -41.83
N GLN A 41 52.67 26.53 -42.19
CA GLN A 41 53.03 25.19 -41.73
C GLN A 41 53.84 25.15 -40.42
N LYS A 42 53.73 24.02 -39.70
CA LYS A 42 54.78 23.09 -39.19
C LYS A 42 54.31 22.43 -37.88
N GLU A 43 53.95 21.14 -37.86
CA GLU A 43 54.83 19.95 -37.84
C GLU A 43 55.36 19.60 -36.44
N SER A 44 54.73 18.62 -35.79
CA SER A 44 55.36 17.36 -35.33
C SER A 44 54.39 16.52 -34.47
N THR A 45 54.15 15.31 -34.94
CA THR A 45 53.44 14.15 -34.37
C THR A 45 54.25 13.49 -33.23
N PRO A 46 53.72 12.55 -32.39
CA PRO A 46 52.82 11.46 -32.80
C PRO A 46 51.64 11.09 -31.89
N ASN A 47 50.60 10.64 -32.61
CA ASN A 47 49.49 9.76 -32.27
C ASN A 47 49.57 9.01 -30.93
N ASN A 48 48.50 9.10 -30.14
CA ASN A 48 47.85 7.88 -29.69
C ASN A 48 46.33 8.05 -29.61
N ASP A 49 45.68 6.98 -30.05
CA ASP A 49 44.28 6.68 -30.11
C ASP A 49 43.49 7.13 -28.86
N SER A 50 42.45 7.93 -29.05
CA SER A 50 41.47 8.20 -28.01
C SER A 50 40.11 8.34 -28.67
N GLN A 51 39.39 7.23 -28.60
CA GLN A 51 38.01 7.03 -29.00
C GLN A 51 37.11 8.20 -28.58
N PRO A 52 36.03 8.48 -29.33
CA PRO A 52 35.01 9.41 -28.90
C PRO A 52 34.42 8.91 -27.59
N HIS A 53 34.53 9.70 -26.53
CA HIS A 53 33.71 9.56 -25.33
C HIS A 53 32.26 9.69 -25.78
N THR A 54 31.61 8.53 -25.91
CA THR A 54 30.17 8.44 -26.03
C THR A 54 29.61 8.70 -24.65
N ASP A 55 29.10 9.91 -24.44
CA ASP A 55 28.13 10.18 -23.38
C ASP A 55 26.98 9.19 -23.55
N SER A 56 27.00 8.14 -22.73
CA SER A 56 25.88 7.21 -22.62
C SER A 56 24.77 7.90 -21.82
N PRO A 57 23.51 7.83 -22.29
CA PRO A 57 22.38 8.39 -21.57
C PRO A 57 22.14 7.61 -20.28
N ASP A 58 21.75 8.34 -19.24
CA ASP A 58 21.38 7.88 -17.89
C ASP A 58 20.84 6.44 -17.85
N LYS A 59 21.68 5.50 -17.37
CA LYS A 59 21.16 4.23 -16.87
C LYS A 59 20.42 4.54 -15.58
N GLU A 60 19.10 4.66 -15.69
CA GLU A 60 18.18 4.64 -14.56
C GLU A 60 18.52 3.40 -13.71
N GLU A 61 19.25 3.60 -12.59
CA GLU A 61 19.64 2.49 -11.72
C GLU A 61 18.36 1.88 -11.15
N LYS A 62 18.04 0.65 -11.55
CA LYS A 62 16.87 -0.07 -11.04
C LYS A 62 17.27 -0.94 -9.86
N GLY A 63 16.36 -1.04 -8.90
CA GLY A 63 16.42 -2.01 -7.82
C GLY A 63 16.60 -3.44 -8.31
N LYS A 64 17.22 -4.28 -7.49
CA LYS A 64 17.40 -5.71 -7.78
C LYS A 64 16.19 -6.48 -7.25
N THR A 65 15.74 -7.47 -8.01
CA THR A 65 14.69 -8.40 -7.58
C THR A 65 15.26 -9.78 -7.29
N PHE A 66 14.91 -10.37 -6.15
CA PHE A 66 15.29 -11.72 -5.76
C PHE A 66 14.25 -12.36 -4.83
N THR A 67 14.37 -13.66 -4.58
CA THR A 67 13.54 -14.36 -3.59
C THR A 67 14.27 -14.56 -2.28
N ALA A 68 13.54 -14.50 -1.18
CA ALA A 68 14.07 -14.74 0.16
C ALA A 68 13.06 -15.48 1.04
N LYS A 69 13.55 -16.13 2.10
CA LYS A 69 12.69 -16.75 3.11
C LYS A 69 12.41 -15.79 4.25
N ILE A 70 11.18 -15.73 4.73
CA ILE A 70 10.83 -14.97 5.92
C ILE A 70 11.39 -15.68 7.15
N VAL A 71 12.19 -14.98 7.96
CA VAL A 71 12.61 -15.46 9.28
C VAL A 71 11.55 -15.07 10.31
N ARG A 72 11.21 -13.78 10.36
CA ARG A 72 10.13 -13.25 11.20
C ARG A 72 9.72 -11.86 10.75
N VAL A 73 8.49 -11.48 11.05
CA VAL A 73 8.00 -10.11 10.96
C VAL A 73 8.19 -9.45 12.33
N VAL A 74 8.90 -8.32 12.37
CA VAL A 74 9.20 -7.57 13.60
C VAL A 74 7.97 -6.74 13.99
N ASP A 75 7.54 -5.88 13.08
CA ASP A 75 6.36 -5.02 13.16
C ASP A 75 5.68 -4.93 11.78
N GLY A 76 4.82 -3.94 11.54
CA GLY A 76 4.06 -3.85 10.28
C GLY A 76 4.93 -3.62 9.03
N ASP A 77 6.09 -2.97 9.16
CA ASP A 77 6.93 -2.55 8.03
C ASP A 77 8.40 -2.99 8.13
N THR A 78 8.77 -3.73 9.17
CA THR A 78 10.10 -4.27 9.37
C THR A 78 10.07 -5.80 9.41
N VAL A 79 10.82 -6.42 8.51
CA VAL A 79 10.84 -7.87 8.29
C VAL A 79 12.27 -8.38 8.31
N LYS A 80 12.49 -9.53 8.97
CA LYS A 80 13.77 -10.26 8.89
C LYS A 80 13.66 -11.37 7.86
N ILE A 81 14.59 -11.40 6.91
CA ILE A 81 14.64 -12.39 5.83
C ILE A 81 15.94 -13.18 5.88
N LYS A 82 15.93 -14.36 5.26
CA LYS A 82 17.10 -15.20 5.00
C LYS A 82 17.32 -15.29 3.50
N LEU A 83 18.49 -14.85 3.06
CA LEU A 83 18.94 -14.88 1.68
C LEU A 83 19.40 -16.29 1.27
N ALA A 84 19.54 -16.51 -0.04
CA ALA A 84 19.97 -17.80 -0.60
C ALA A 84 21.38 -18.23 -0.11
N ASN A 85 22.26 -17.27 0.18
CA ASN A 85 23.59 -17.52 0.73
C ASN A 85 23.58 -17.86 2.24
N GLY A 86 22.40 -17.90 2.87
CA GLY A 86 22.22 -18.21 4.28
C GLY A 86 22.27 -17.02 5.23
N ASN A 87 22.69 -15.84 4.76
CA ASN A 87 22.73 -14.63 5.58
C ASN A 87 21.33 -14.12 5.91
N GLU A 88 21.19 -13.52 7.09
CA GLU A 88 19.96 -12.85 7.49
C GLU A 88 20.08 -11.34 7.30
N GLU A 89 19.01 -10.72 6.80
CA GLU A 89 18.91 -9.28 6.61
C GLU A 89 17.67 -8.76 7.32
N THR A 90 17.78 -7.55 7.88
CA THR A 90 16.60 -6.79 8.35
C THR A 90 16.21 -5.82 7.26
N VAL A 91 14.95 -5.85 6.86
CA VAL A 91 14.42 -5.09 5.73
C VAL A 91 13.35 -4.13 6.24
N ARG A 92 13.44 -2.86 5.83
CA ARG A 92 12.43 -1.83 6.04
C ARG A 92 11.67 -1.64 4.74
N LEU A 93 10.35 -1.76 4.80
CA LEU A 93 9.49 -1.57 3.64
C LEU A 93 9.56 -0.11 3.18
N LEU A 94 9.85 0.09 1.89
CA LEU A 94 9.96 1.41 1.28
C LEU A 94 8.62 2.15 1.22
N LEU A 95 8.70 3.48 1.31
CA LEU A 95 7.61 4.43 1.12
C LEU A 95 6.41 4.30 2.06
N ILE A 96 6.47 3.45 3.09
CA ILE A 96 5.39 3.29 4.06
C ILE A 96 5.89 3.39 5.49
N ASP A 97 4.99 3.70 6.41
CA ASP A 97 5.24 3.72 7.84
C ASP A 97 4.00 3.21 8.58
N THR A 98 4.22 2.22 9.45
CA THR A 98 3.17 1.57 10.24
C THR A 98 3.24 2.06 11.69
N PRO A 99 2.11 2.09 12.42
CA PRO A 99 2.15 2.41 13.84
C PRO A 99 3.02 1.42 14.60
N GLU A 100 3.79 1.97 15.54
CA GLU A 100 4.83 1.26 16.27
C GLU A 100 4.24 0.29 17.32
N THR A 101 4.90 -0.85 17.49
CA THR A 101 4.47 -1.91 18.41
C THR A 101 5.52 -2.35 19.42
N VAL A 102 6.80 -2.06 19.17
CA VAL A 102 7.93 -2.64 19.92
C VAL A 102 8.96 -1.61 20.33
N HIS A 103 8.69 -0.32 20.16
CA HIS A 103 9.66 0.72 20.51
C HIS A 103 9.83 0.86 22.04
N PRO A 104 11.06 0.79 22.58
CA PRO A 104 11.31 0.70 24.01
C PRO A 104 10.72 1.86 24.85
N SER A 105 10.62 3.05 24.25
CA SER A 105 10.19 4.27 24.94
C SER A 105 8.82 4.80 24.50
N LYS A 106 8.08 4.06 23.66
CA LYS A 106 6.75 4.49 23.18
C LYS A 106 5.69 3.49 23.61
N PRO A 107 4.46 3.95 23.86
CA PRO A 107 3.34 3.01 24.00
C PRO A 107 3.12 2.27 22.68
N VAL A 108 2.44 1.13 22.77
CA VAL A 108 1.89 0.47 21.57
C VAL A 108 0.89 1.43 20.94
N GLN A 109 1.12 1.77 19.68
CA GLN A 109 0.30 2.75 18.97
C GLN A 109 -0.96 2.06 18.40
N PRO A 110 -2.11 2.77 18.30
CA PRO A 110 -3.31 2.26 17.64
C PRO A 110 -3.02 1.70 16.24
N PHE A 111 -3.67 0.59 15.87
CA PHE A 111 -3.47 -0.11 14.61
C PHE A 111 -2.08 -0.76 14.41
N GLY A 112 -1.13 -0.56 15.32
CA GLY A 112 0.18 -1.20 15.26
C GLY A 112 0.11 -2.72 15.34
N PRO A 113 -0.56 -3.30 16.36
CA PRO A 113 -0.75 -4.75 16.46
C PRO A 113 -1.44 -5.36 15.22
N GLU A 114 -2.41 -4.64 14.66
CA GLU A 114 -3.15 -5.00 13.46
C GLU A 114 -2.25 -5.00 12.23
N ALA A 115 -1.42 -3.96 12.05
CA ALA A 115 -0.43 -3.90 11.00
C ALA A 115 0.56 -5.06 11.10
N SER A 116 1.12 -5.30 12.29
CA SER A 116 2.05 -6.41 12.54
C SER A 116 1.39 -7.77 12.26
N LYS A 117 0.15 -7.98 12.72
CA LYS A 117 -0.62 -9.21 12.49
C LYS A 117 -0.93 -9.43 11.01
N PHE A 118 -1.31 -8.37 10.30
CA PHE A 118 -1.60 -8.42 8.87
C PHE A 118 -0.36 -8.83 8.08
N THR A 119 0.79 -8.20 8.35
CA THR A 119 2.07 -8.55 7.72
C THR A 119 2.50 -9.97 8.05
N LYS A 120 2.33 -10.43 9.31
CA LYS A 120 2.60 -11.82 9.73
C LYS A 120 1.75 -12.85 8.99
N ASN A 121 0.48 -12.54 8.74
CA ASN A 121 -0.43 -13.44 8.03
C ASN A 121 -0.11 -13.52 6.54
N LEU A 122 0.27 -12.39 5.91
CA LEU A 122 0.69 -12.38 4.50
C LEU A 122 2.05 -13.05 4.29
N MET A 123 2.96 -12.90 5.26
CA MET A 123 4.33 -13.39 5.19
C MET A 123 4.67 -14.24 6.42
N PRO A 124 4.10 -15.46 6.54
CA PRO A 124 4.40 -16.35 7.67
C PRO A 124 5.88 -16.72 7.71
N ALA A 125 6.41 -16.96 8.92
CA ALA A 125 7.78 -17.45 9.07
C ALA A 125 7.98 -18.75 8.27
N GLY A 126 9.08 -18.80 7.52
CA GLY A 126 9.43 -19.90 6.63
C GLY A 126 8.89 -19.80 5.20
N SER A 127 7.93 -18.90 4.93
CA SER A 127 7.43 -18.67 3.57
C SER A 127 8.49 -18.01 2.69
N THR A 128 8.37 -18.20 1.37
CA THR A 128 9.21 -17.53 0.37
C THR A 128 8.46 -16.33 -0.18
N VAL A 129 9.17 -15.22 -0.35
CA VAL A 129 8.64 -13.96 -0.88
C VAL A 129 9.57 -13.40 -1.94
N GLU A 130 9.04 -12.57 -2.83
CA GLU A 130 9.83 -11.77 -3.75
C GLU A 130 10.15 -10.41 -3.12
N VAL A 131 11.38 -9.96 -3.30
CA VAL A 131 11.92 -8.72 -2.74
C VAL A 131 12.47 -7.88 -3.89
N GLU A 132 12.01 -6.63 -4.01
CA GLU A 132 12.53 -5.64 -4.95
C GLU A 132 13.22 -4.53 -4.15
N THR A 133 14.54 -4.41 -4.25
CA THR A 133 15.30 -3.40 -3.49
C THR A 133 15.09 -1.99 -4.04
N GLY A 134 15.34 -0.99 -3.21
CA GLY A 134 15.54 0.39 -3.66
C GLY A 134 16.93 0.61 -4.27
N ILE A 135 17.12 1.81 -4.82
CA ILE A 135 18.41 2.40 -5.18
C ILE A 135 19.07 2.90 -3.90
N GLY A 136 20.37 2.64 -3.73
CA GLY A 136 21.03 2.90 -2.44
C GLY A 136 20.42 2.04 -1.34
N GLU A 137 20.59 0.72 -1.47
CA GLU A 137 19.81 -0.35 -0.85
C GLU A 137 19.65 -0.31 0.68
N ARG A 138 20.30 0.60 1.43
CA ARG A 138 20.27 0.60 2.90
C ARG A 138 20.00 1.95 3.51
N ASP A 139 19.32 1.95 4.66
CA ASP A 139 19.16 3.13 5.50
C ASP A 139 20.34 3.35 6.47
N LYS A 140 20.29 4.45 7.23
CA LYS A 140 21.31 4.81 8.23
C LYS A 140 21.47 3.81 9.38
N TYR A 141 20.52 2.88 9.55
CA TYR A 141 20.58 1.81 10.55
C TYR A 141 21.09 0.49 9.94
N GLY A 142 21.46 0.50 8.67
CA GLY A 142 21.94 -0.67 7.94
C GLY A 142 20.84 -1.60 7.46
N ARG A 143 19.54 -1.24 7.60
CA ARG A 143 18.43 -2.06 7.12
C ARG A 143 18.34 -1.98 5.61
N LEU A 144 18.10 -3.11 4.96
CA LEU A 144 17.80 -3.17 3.54
C LEU A 144 16.48 -2.42 3.26
N LEU A 145 16.43 -1.63 2.20
CA LEU A 145 15.25 -0.90 1.75
C LEU A 145 14.64 -1.63 0.56
N ALA A 146 13.39 -2.09 0.70
CA ALA A 146 12.75 -2.88 -0.35
C ALA A 146 11.22 -2.83 -0.36
N TYR A 147 10.63 -3.29 -1.46
CA TYR A 147 9.24 -3.71 -1.58
C TYR A 147 9.16 -5.23 -1.49
N PHE A 148 8.07 -5.74 -0.92
CA PHE A 148 7.80 -7.18 -0.86
C PHE A 148 6.60 -7.54 -1.72
N TYR A 149 6.65 -8.71 -2.33
CA TYR A 149 5.55 -9.29 -3.08
C TYR A 149 5.25 -10.71 -2.60
N VAL A 150 3.95 -10.97 -2.43
CA VAL A 150 3.39 -12.31 -2.14
C VAL A 150 2.35 -12.59 -3.20
N ASP A 151 2.50 -13.69 -3.94
CA ASP A 151 1.62 -14.07 -5.04
C ASP A 151 1.38 -12.93 -6.06
N GLY A 152 2.45 -12.20 -6.39
CA GLY A 152 2.43 -11.05 -7.30
C GLY A 152 1.81 -9.76 -6.72
N LYS A 153 1.35 -9.77 -5.47
CA LYS A 153 0.75 -8.60 -4.81
C LYS A 153 1.76 -7.90 -3.92
N MET A 154 1.92 -6.60 -4.10
CA MET A 154 2.85 -5.79 -3.30
C MET A 154 2.31 -5.57 -1.88
N VAL A 155 3.04 -6.04 -0.88
CA VAL A 155 2.65 -5.93 0.55
C VAL A 155 2.49 -4.47 0.97
N ASN A 156 3.34 -3.57 0.48
CA ASN A 156 3.27 -2.14 0.78
C ASN A 156 1.91 -1.54 0.39
N LYS A 157 1.37 -1.92 -0.79
CA LYS A 157 0.04 -1.50 -1.26
C LYS A 157 -1.05 -2.06 -0.36
N LEU A 158 -0.99 -3.35 -0.05
CA LEU A 158 -1.98 -4.03 0.79
C LEU A 158 -2.10 -3.39 2.19
N LEU A 159 -0.97 -2.97 2.78
CA LEU A 159 -0.97 -2.25 4.07
C LEU A 159 -1.67 -0.88 3.98
N LEU A 160 -1.42 -0.12 2.91
CA LEU A 160 -2.10 1.15 2.68
C LEU A 160 -3.61 0.97 2.40
N GLU A 161 -3.98 -0.04 1.60
CA GLU A 161 -5.38 -0.38 1.30
C GLU A 161 -6.19 -0.71 2.57
N LYS A 162 -5.54 -1.35 3.54
CA LYS A 162 -6.14 -1.66 4.84
C LYS A 162 -6.08 -0.51 5.84
N GLY A 163 -5.53 0.64 5.46
CA GLY A 163 -5.34 1.77 6.37
C GLY A 163 -4.42 1.41 7.55
N LEU A 164 -3.48 0.48 7.36
CA LEU A 164 -2.54 0.02 8.40
C LEU A 164 -1.16 0.69 8.28
N ALA A 165 -0.97 1.50 7.25
CA ALA A 165 0.23 2.29 7.04
C ALA A 165 -0.12 3.65 6.43
N ARG A 166 0.80 4.60 6.56
CA ARG A 166 0.84 5.86 5.81
C ARG A 166 2.00 5.85 4.83
N VAL A 167 1.93 6.68 3.79
CA VAL A 167 3.08 7.01 2.94
C VAL A 167 4.06 7.86 3.74
N ALA A 168 5.33 7.48 3.71
CA ALA A 168 6.37 8.10 4.51
C ALA A 168 7.77 7.89 3.89
N TYR A 169 8.77 8.60 4.41
CA TYR A 169 10.18 8.44 4.02
C TYR A 169 10.40 8.56 2.50
N VAL A 170 9.75 9.56 1.91
CA VAL A 170 9.86 9.86 0.48
C VAL A 170 11.20 10.54 0.23
N TYR A 171 12.19 9.75 -0.19
CA TYR A 171 13.52 10.24 -0.54
C TYR A 171 13.89 9.77 -1.95
N ALA A 172 14.30 10.71 -2.79
CA ALA A 172 14.86 10.38 -4.09
C ALA A 172 16.14 9.53 -3.90
N PRO A 173 16.42 8.57 -4.80
CA PRO A 173 15.66 8.25 -6.02
C PRO A 173 14.60 7.14 -5.84
N ASN A 174 14.27 6.74 -4.59
CA ASN A 174 13.32 5.66 -4.29
C ASN A 174 11.85 6.08 -4.39
N THR A 175 11.43 6.63 -5.52
CA THR A 175 10.08 7.18 -5.73
C THR A 175 9.24 6.42 -6.75
N LYS A 176 9.73 5.28 -7.27
CA LYS A 176 9.13 4.47 -8.34
C LYS A 176 7.60 4.26 -8.19
N TYR A 177 7.13 3.93 -6.99
CA TYR A 177 5.72 3.62 -6.72
C TYR A 177 4.97 4.74 -5.97
N LEU A 178 5.60 5.90 -5.77
CA LEU A 178 5.06 6.96 -4.91
C LEU A 178 3.65 7.40 -5.32
N ALA A 179 3.44 7.74 -6.59
CA ALA A 179 2.15 8.24 -7.08
C ALA A 179 1.01 7.22 -6.88
N GLU A 180 1.31 5.94 -7.05
CA GLU A 180 0.33 4.86 -6.83
C GLU A 180 0.01 4.69 -5.34
N LEU A 181 1.03 4.66 -4.47
CA LEU A 181 0.86 4.52 -3.03
C LEU A 181 0.11 5.72 -2.43
N GLU A 182 0.38 6.95 -2.90
CA GLU A 182 -0.37 8.14 -2.51
C GLU A 182 -1.85 8.06 -2.93
N SER A 183 -2.14 7.52 -4.11
CA SER A 183 -3.51 7.30 -4.57
C SER A 183 -4.27 6.32 -3.68
N ILE A 184 -3.64 5.20 -3.30
CA ILE A 184 -4.21 4.21 -2.39
C ILE A 184 -4.46 4.84 -1.02
N GLN A 185 -3.48 5.58 -0.49
CA GLN A 185 -3.65 6.28 0.78
C GLN A 185 -4.83 7.26 0.74
N LYS A 186 -4.98 8.06 -0.32
CA LYS A 186 -6.11 8.99 -0.48
C LYS A 186 -7.46 8.27 -0.43
N GLN A 187 -7.54 7.06 -0.99
CA GLN A 187 -8.75 6.24 -0.91
C GLN A 187 -9.02 5.76 0.53
N ALA A 188 -8.00 5.28 1.23
CA ALA A 188 -8.11 4.88 2.64
C ALA A 188 -8.51 6.06 3.56
N GLN A 189 -7.95 7.25 3.31
CA GLN A 189 -8.31 8.50 3.98
C GLN A 189 -9.78 8.87 3.77
N LYS A 190 -10.25 8.86 2.51
CA LYS A 190 -11.65 9.15 2.19
C LYS A 190 -12.61 8.15 2.83
N GLY A 191 -12.20 6.88 2.92
CA GLY A 191 -12.97 5.82 3.57
C GLY A 191 -12.82 5.75 5.09
N ARG A 192 -12.01 6.63 5.71
CA ARG A 192 -11.69 6.61 7.15
C ARG A 192 -11.25 5.22 7.64
N ILE A 193 -10.44 4.53 6.83
CA ILE A 193 -10.04 3.14 7.08
C ILE A 193 -8.83 3.11 8.02
N GLY A 194 -8.86 2.25 9.05
CA GLY A 194 -7.71 1.99 9.93
C GLY A 194 -7.22 3.25 10.63
N ILE A 195 -5.93 3.58 10.47
CA ILE A 195 -5.30 4.79 11.04
C ILE A 195 -6.01 6.10 10.67
N TRP A 196 -6.81 6.12 9.60
CA TRP A 196 -7.57 7.29 9.14
C TRP A 196 -8.96 7.42 9.80
N SER A 197 -9.36 6.46 10.65
CA SER A 197 -10.60 6.54 11.44
C SER A 197 -10.49 7.52 12.60
N ILE A 198 -9.28 7.75 13.11
CA ILE A 198 -8.98 8.67 14.21
C ILE A 198 -8.53 10.01 13.63
N GLU A 199 -9.23 11.08 13.98
CA GLU A 199 -8.90 12.42 13.52
C GLU A 199 -7.51 12.85 14.04
N ASP A 200 -6.71 13.46 13.16
CA ASP A 200 -5.35 13.93 13.42
C ASP A 200 -4.34 12.90 13.94
N TYR A 201 -4.69 11.61 13.99
CA TYR A 201 -3.78 10.57 14.47
C TYR A 201 -2.62 10.30 13.51
N ALA A 202 -2.92 10.04 12.23
CA ALA A 202 -1.92 9.83 11.18
C ALA A 202 -1.64 11.14 10.44
N THR A 203 -0.43 11.69 10.59
CA THR A 203 -0.02 12.96 10.00
C THR A 203 1.17 12.80 9.06
N SER A 204 1.55 13.89 8.37
CA SER A 204 2.79 13.92 7.58
C SER A 204 4.05 13.69 8.43
N LYS A 205 3.99 13.98 9.73
CA LYS A 205 5.11 13.86 10.67
C LYS A 205 5.19 12.50 11.37
N GLY A 206 4.19 11.63 11.22
CA GLY A 206 4.10 10.36 11.96
C GLY A 206 2.74 10.19 12.62
N PHE A 207 2.73 9.37 13.67
CA PHE A 207 1.55 9.09 14.48
C PHE A 207 1.56 9.93 15.76
N ASP A 208 0.45 10.59 16.06
CA ASP A 208 0.29 11.40 17.27
C ASP A 208 -0.27 10.56 18.42
N ASP A 209 0.60 10.20 19.37
CA ASP A 209 0.26 9.39 20.53
C ASP A 209 -0.72 10.10 21.48
N SER A 210 -0.88 11.42 21.40
CA SER A 210 -1.86 12.15 22.22
C SER A 210 -3.31 11.97 21.72
N LYS A 211 -3.47 11.55 20.46
CA LYS A 211 -4.78 11.27 19.86
C LYS A 211 -5.31 9.87 20.18
N THR A 212 -4.61 9.13 21.05
CA THR A 212 -4.96 7.75 21.44
C THR A 212 -6.12 7.67 22.42
N ASP A 213 -6.46 8.77 23.11
CA ASP A 213 -7.66 8.86 23.96
C ASP A 213 -8.96 9.08 23.14
N GLU A 214 -8.82 9.53 21.89
CA GLU A 214 -9.88 9.67 20.89
C GLU A 214 -9.89 8.51 19.88
N ALA A 215 -8.90 7.61 19.97
CA ALA A 215 -8.96 6.34 19.25
C ALA A 215 -10.25 5.64 19.67
N PRO A 216 -11.09 5.16 18.74
CA PRO A 216 -12.08 4.16 19.09
C PRO A 216 -11.31 3.04 19.79
N LYS A 217 -11.48 2.91 21.11
CA LYS A 217 -11.15 1.69 21.85
C LYS A 217 -11.97 0.60 21.20
N GLU A 218 -11.41 -0.06 20.19
CA GLU A 218 -12.13 -1.00 19.36
C GLU A 218 -13.57 -0.52 19.09
N GLU A 219 -13.77 0.27 18.03
CA GLU A 219 -14.84 -0.18 17.15
C GLU A 219 -14.33 -1.55 16.62
N SER A 220 -14.50 -2.67 17.33
CA SER A 220 -15.79 -3.35 17.41
C SER A 220 -16.67 -2.73 16.33
N ILE A 221 -16.69 -3.38 15.17
CA ILE A 221 -17.92 -3.35 14.37
C ILE A 221 -19.02 -3.32 15.41
N GLU A 222 -19.88 -2.31 15.36
CA GLU A 222 -21.18 -2.44 15.98
C GLU A 222 -21.76 -3.77 15.44
N THR A 223 -21.47 -4.88 16.11
CA THR A 223 -22.54 -5.68 16.65
C THR A 223 -23.33 -4.64 17.42
N THR A 224 -24.26 -4.02 16.70
CA THR A 224 -25.46 -3.40 17.23
C THR A 224 -25.75 -4.26 18.43
N GLY A 225 -25.51 -3.74 19.64
CA GLY A 225 -25.55 -4.52 20.86
C GLY A 225 -26.90 -5.18 20.85
N CYS A 226 -26.93 -6.43 20.39
CA CYS A 226 -28.20 -6.98 20.00
C CYS A 226 -28.87 -7.17 21.34
N SER A 227 -30.03 -6.54 21.52
CA SER A 227 -30.69 -6.50 22.83
C SER A 227 -31.01 -7.92 23.34
N ASN A 228 -30.77 -8.95 22.50
CA ASN A 228 -30.81 -10.36 22.84
C ASN A 228 -29.85 -11.19 21.95
N PRO A 229 -28.59 -11.45 22.35
CA PRO A 229 -27.71 -12.36 21.64
C PRO A 229 -28.21 -13.80 21.80
N LYS A 230 -28.40 -14.51 20.69
CA LYS A 230 -29.04 -15.84 20.66
C LYS A 230 -28.12 -16.97 20.24
N ILE A 231 -26.85 -16.70 19.95
CA ILE A 231 -25.92 -17.74 19.51
C ILE A 231 -24.95 -18.04 20.65
N LYS A 232 -24.94 -19.29 21.12
CA LYS A 232 -24.12 -19.73 22.26
C LYS A 232 -22.79 -20.28 21.76
N GLY A 233 -21.68 -19.68 22.14
CA GLY A 233 -20.31 -20.18 21.90
C GLY A 233 -19.71 -20.84 23.14
N ASN A 234 -19.17 -22.04 23.01
CA ASN A 234 -18.44 -22.75 24.05
C ASN A 234 -17.04 -23.19 23.58
N ILE A 235 -16.11 -23.32 24.53
CA ILE A 235 -14.72 -23.72 24.32
C ILE A 235 -14.44 -24.92 25.22
N ASN A 236 -14.19 -26.09 24.63
CA ASN A 236 -13.86 -27.25 25.46
C ASN A 236 -12.41 -27.22 25.97
N SER A 237 -12.06 -28.13 26.88
CA SER A 237 -10.71 -28.25 27.46
C SER A 237 -9.58 -28.49 26.44
N LYS A 238 -9.92 -28.90 25.20
CA LYS A 238 -8.98 -29.08 24.09
C LYS A 238 -8.87 -27.83 23.19
N GLY A 239 -9.51 -26.73 23.58
CA GLY A 239 -9.49 -25.46 22.85
C GLY A 239 -10.42 -25.40 21.63
N TYR A 240 -11.28 -26.41 21.41
CA TYR A 240 -12.23 -26.36 20.29
C TYR A 240 -13.34 -25.35 20.59
N LYS A 241 -13.45 -24.35 19.72
CA LYS A 241 -14.47 -23.30 19.76
C LYS A 241 -15.67 -23.68 18.90
N ILE A 242 -16.84 -23.86 19.51
CA ILE A 242 -18.06 -24.30 18.83
C ILE A 242 -19.19 -23.32 19.13
N TYR A 243 -19.96 -22.91 18.12
CA TYR A 243 -21.17 -22.08 18.32
C TYR A 243 -22.45 -22.85 18.01
N HIS A 244 -23.52 -22.52 18.73
CA HIS A 244 -24.82 -23.17 18.68
C HIS A 244 -25.92 -22.17 18.37
N LEU A 245 -26.73 -22.47 17.35
CA LEU A 245 -27.92 -21.71 16.98
C LEU A 245 -29.12 -22.13 17.85
N PRO A 246 -30.11 -21.24 18.09
CA PRO A 246 -31.35 -21.58 18.80
C PRO A 246 -32.11 -22.79 18.23
N SER A 247 -32.02 -23.01 16.92
CA SER A 247 -32.63 -24.14 16.22
C SER A 247 -31.85 -25.46 16.36
N GLY A 248 -30.65 -25.44 16.94
CA GLY A 248 -29.78 -26.59 17.04
C GLY A 248 -30.15 -27.51 18.20
N GLN A 249 -30.10 -28.82 17.97
CA GLN A 249 -30.37 -29.88 18.96
C GLN A 249 -29.43 -29.88 20.19
N TYR A 250 -28.35 -29.09 20.20
CA TYR A 250 -27.48 -28.89 21.36
C TYR A 250 -27.75 -27.58 22.11
N TYR A 251 -28.58 -26.67 21.58
CA TYR A 251 -28.64 -25.30 22.05
C TYR A 251 -29.06 -25.16 23.52
N GLU A 252 -30.08 -25.91 23.94
CA GLU A 252 -30.60 -25.83 25.32
C GLU A 252 -29.64 -26.41 26.35
N ILE A 253 -28.80 -27.37 25.96
CA ILE A 253 -27.85 -28.01 26.88
C ILE A 253 -26.48 -27.35 26.90
N THR A 254 -26.16 -26.51 25.91
CA THR A 254 -24.88 -25.77 25.88
C THR A 254 -24.88 -24.65 26.92
N LYS A 255 -23.86 -24.66 27.77
CA LYS A 255 -23.48 -23.53 28.62
C LYS A 255 -22.54 -22.60 27.82
N PRO A 256 -22.93 -21.36 27.52
CA PRO A 256 -22.11 -20.46 26.73
C PRO A 256 -20.96 -19.88 27.57
N GLU A 257 -19.78 -19.81 26.96
CA GLU A 257 -18.66 -18.97 27.41
C GLU A 257 -18.65 -17.62 26.69
N LYS A 258 -19.22 -17.58 25.49
CA LYS A 258 -19.41 -16.35 24.71
C LYS A 258 -20.78 -16.37 24.03
N MET A 259 -21.41 -15.21 23.92
CA MET A 259 -22.67 -15.04 23.18
C MET A 259 -22.42 -14.22 21.93
N PHE A 260 -23.08 -14.57 20.82
CA PHE A 260 -22.98 -13.88 19.54
C PHE A 260 -24.34 -13.42 19.03
N CYS A 261 -24.34 -12.33 18.26
CA CYS A 261 -25.55 -11.76 17.68
C CYS A 261 -25.91 -12.44 16.35
N ASN A 262 -24.91 -12.75 15.53
CA ASN A 262 -25.08 -13.49 14.27
C ASN A 262 -23.98 -14.57 14.08
N GLU A 263 -24.14 -15.42 13.06
CA GLU A 263 -23.18 -16.52 12.80
C GLU A 263 -21.81 -16.02 12.35
N GLN A 264 -21.74 -14.88 11.65
CA GLN A 264 -20.50 -14.29 11.17
C GLN A 264 -19.61 -13.87 12.33
N ASP A 265 -20.17 -13.22 13.37
CA ASP A 265 -19.43 -12.83 14.57
C ASP A 265 -18.78 -14.03 15.26
N ALA A 266 -19.49 -15.17 15.27
CA ALA A 266 -18.99 -16.41 15.86
C ALA A 266 -17.83 -16.97 15.03
N GLN A 267 -17.97 -16.99 13.69
CA GLN A 267 -16.95 -17.47 12.76
C GLN A 267 -15.68 -16.61 12.81
N ASP A 268 -15.82 -15.29 12.83
CA ASP A 268 -14.70 -14.35 12.94
C ASP A 268 -13.97 -14.47 14.28
N ALA A 269 -14.70 -14.82 15.36
CA ALA A 269 -14.12 -15.17 16.66
C ALA A 269 -13.43 -16.55 16.70
N GLY A 270 -13.41 -17.27 15.56
CA GLY A 270 -12.81 -18.59 15.39
C GLY A 270 -13.68 -19.73 15.90
N PHE A 271 -14.98 -19.52 16.13
CA PHE A 271 -15.92 -20.58 16.48
C PHE A 271 -16.45 -21.22 15.21
N ARG A 272 -16.40 -22.55 15.14
CA ARG A 272 -17.05 -23.29 14.07
C ARG A 272 -18.48 -23.66 14.47
N LYS A 273 -19.36 -23.82 13.48
CA LYS A 273 -20.74 -24.25 13.72
C LYS A 273 -20.77 -25.60 14.43
N SER A 274 -21.62 -25.72 15.44
CA SER A 274 -21.91 -26.99 16.08
C SER A 274 -22.40 -27.98 15.06
N GLN A 275 -21.68 -29.08 14.94
CA GLN A 275 -22.10 -30.20 14.10
C GLN A 275 -23.02 -31.07 14.92
N ARG A 276 -24.30 -30.98 14.58
CA ARG A 276 -25.30 -31.98 14.92
C ARG A 276 -26.40 -31.90 13.87
#